data_AF-A0AAI8DGK3-F1
#
_entry.id   AF-A0AAI8DGK3-F1
#
_cell.length_a   1.000
_cell.length_b   1.000
_cell.length_c   1.000
_cell.angle_alpha   90.00
_cell.angle_beta   90.00
_cell.angle_gamma   90.00
#
_symmetry.space_group_name_H-M   'P 1'
#
loop_
_entity.id
_entity.type
_entity.pdbx_description
1 polymer ?
#
loop_
_entity_poly.entity_id
_entity_poly.type
_entity_poly.pdbx_seq_one_letter_code
_entity_poly.pdbx_strand_id
1 'polypeptide(L)'
;MKFKKLIPVTLSAVILGFGAISITDSHHADARTYSQNGLTLHDDTRLPFHTDQDLATLLSKDTDALTKKQLIDYFKLLGFKNVGQVIKTAEKQNIDVSVFYKYRNHKGWK
;
A
#
# COMPACT_ATOMS: atom_id res chain seq x y z
N MET A 1 8.53 59.78 10.71
CA MET A 1 9.66 59.26 9.92
C MET A 1 9.93 57.79 10.29
N LYS A 2 9.88 56.92 9.27
CA LYS A 2 10.55 55.61 9.11
C LYS A 2 10.33 54.52 10.18
N PHE A 3 9.22 53.79 10.06
CA PHE A 3 9.10 52.42 10.56
C PHE A 3 10.16 51.53 9.89
N LYS A 4 11.08 50.99 10.69
CA LYS A 4 12.12 50.06 10.22
C LYS A 4 11.44 48.73 9.87
N LYS A 5 11.61 48.31 8.61
CA LYS A 5 11.15 47.03 8.05
C LYS A 5 11.79 45.88 8.84
N LEU A 6 10.99 45.16 9.64
CA LEU A 6 11.35 43.86 10.18
C LEU A 6 11.13 42.84 9.05
N ILE A 7 12.24 42.35 8.50
CA ILE A 7 12.25 41.29 7.50
C ILE A 7 11.98 39.98 8.25
N PRO A 8 10.88 39.25 7.98
CA PRO A 8 10.73 37.92 8.53
C PRO A 8 11.74 37.01 7.82
N VAL A 9 12.85 36.71 8.52
CA VAL A 9 13.77 35.65 8.13
C VAL A 9 12.99 34.35 8.26
N THR A 10 12.55 33.82 7.12
CA THR A 10 11.98 32.48 7.01
C THR A 10 13.05 31.47 7.46
N LEU A 11 12.88 30.94 8.66
CA LEU A 11 13.72 29.86 9.19
C LEU A 11 13.40 28.60 8.36
N SER A 12 14.25 28.27 7.40
CA SER A 12 14.16 27.03 6.64
C SER A 12 14.40 25.85 7.59
N ALA A 13 13.35 25.12 7.95
CA ALA A 13 13.46 23.88 8.69
C ALA A 13 14.05 22.80 7.77
N VAL A 14 15.37 22.65 7.78
CA VAL A 14 16.05 21.46 7.24
C VAL A 14 15.89 20.36 8.29
N ILE A 15 14.90 19.50 8.11
CA ILE A 15 14.86 18.20 8.80
C ILE A 15 15.36 17.15 7.82
N LEU A 16 16.68 17.06 7.70
CA LEU A 16 17.37 15.86 7.20
C LEU A 16 17.91 15.13 8.43
N GLY A 17 17.00 14.64 9.26
CA GLY A 17 17.31 13.88 10.46
C GLY A 17 16.79 12.47 10.30
N PHE A 18 17.66 11.54 9.89
CA PHE A 18 17.44 10.13 10.09
C PHE A 18 17.27 9.87 11.59
N GLY A 19 16.19 9.20 11.99
CA GLY A 19 16.04 8.63 13.34
C GLY A 19 14.95 9.26 14.21
N ALA A 20 13.70 8.84 13.99
CA ALA A 20 12.70 8.78 15.05
C ALA A 20 11.91 7.48 14.85
N ILE A 21 12.42 6.41 15.44
CA ILE A 21 11.73 5.12 15.55
C ILE A 21 10.67 5.34 16.62
N SER A 22 9.47 5.75 16.23
CA SER A 22 8.31 5.71 17.12
C SER A 22 7.82 4.27 17.17
N ILE A 23 8.39 3.50 18.11
CA ILE A 23 7.85 2.20 18.51
C ILE A 23 6.54 2.50 19.24
N THR A 24 5.43 2.44 18.50
CA THR A 24 4.10 2.42 19.10
C THR A 24 3.62 0.99 18.96
N ASP A 25 3.67 0.25 20.06
CA ASP A 25 3.07 -1.07 20.17
C ASP A 25 1.58 -0.96 19.82
N SER A 26 1.22 -1.51 18.67
CA SER A 26 -0.13 -1.77 18.21
C SER A 26 0.03 -2.92 17.23
N HIS A 27 -0.68 -4.02 17.42
CA HIS A 27 -0.68 -5.20 16.55
C HIS A 27 -1.10 -4.88 15.10
N HIS A 28 -0.28 -4.12 14.39
CA HIS A 28 -0.30 -3.95 12.95
C HIS A 28 0.89 -4.77 12.46
N ALA A 29 0.69 -5.62 11.45
CA ALA A 29 1.81 -6.15 10.70
C ALA A 29 2.63 -4.94 10.23
N ASP A 30 3.79 -4.74 10.86
CA ASP A 30 4.60 -3.53 10.72
C ASP A 30 5.18 -3.57 9.30
N ALA A 31 4.44 -2.99 8.36
CA ALA A 31 4.82 -2.96 6.96
C ALA A 31 6.08 -2.10 6.83
N ARG A 32 7.23 -2.77 6.74
CA ARG A 32 8.55 -2.15 6.85
C ARG A 32 9.25 -2.13 5.50
N THR A 33 10.02 -1.07 5.27
CA THR A 33 10.96 -1.01 4.15
C THR A 33 12.30 -1.57 4.60
N TYR A 34 12.78 -2.58 3.88
CA TYR A 34 14.10 -3.15 4.06
C TYR A 34 15.06 -2.50 3.07
N SER A 35 16.07 -1.80 3.59
CA SER A 35 17.11 -1.17 2.78
C SER A 35 18.49 -1.66 3.17
N GLN A 36 19.34 -1.87 2.17
CA GLN A 36 20.78 -2.04 2.33
C GLN A 36 21.49 -1.03 1.46
N ASN A 37 22.51 -0.36 2.02
CA ASN A 37 23.38 0.57 1.29
C ASN A 37 22.61 1.71 0.58
N GLY A 38 21.48 2.15 1.13
CA GLY A 38 20.64 3.20 0.54
C GLY A 38 19.73 2.73 -0.59
N LEU A 39 19.73 1.44 -0.92
CA LEU A 39 18.81 0.82 -1.88
C LEU A 39 17.68 0.14 -1.12
N THR A 40 16.42 0.36 -1.51
CA THR A 40 15.27 -0.37 -0.97
C THR A 40 15.21 -1.74 -1.64
N LEU A 41 15.42 -2.80 -0.87
CA LEU A 41 15.40 -4.19 -1.33
C LEU A 41 13.99 -4.78 -1.26
N HIS A 42 13.24 -4.41 -0.23
CA HIS A 42 11.88 -4.91 -0.03
C HIS A 42 11.03 -3.85 0.66
N ASP A 43 9.74 -3.83 0.33
CA ASP A 43 8.78 -2.90 0.87
C ASP A 43 7.48 -3.64 1.13
N ASP A 44 7.26 -4.03 2.38
CA ASP A 44 6.06 -4.77 2.80
C ASP A 44 4.78 -3.94 2.68
N THR A 45 4.88 -2.62 2.46
CA THR A 45 3.71 -1.76 2.21
C THR A 45 3.16 -1.95 0.80
N ARG A 46 3.93 -2.59 -0.09
CA ARG A 46 3.55 -2.87 -1.47
C ARG A 46 2.90 -4.24 -1.57
N LEU A 47 1.84 -4.30 -2.37
CA LEU A 47 1.25 -5.55 -2.83
C LEU A 47 2.33 -6.36 -3.56
N PRO A 48 2.36 -7.68 -3.35
CA PRO A 48 3.29 -8.55 -4.07
C PRO A 48 3.05 -8.48 -5.58
N PHE A 49 4.09 -8.69 -6.38
CA PHE A 49 3.97 -8.66 -7.83
C PHE A 49 2.97 -9.71 -8.37
N HIS A 50 2.81 -10.84 -7.67
CA HIS A 50 1.87 -11.91 -8.02
C HIS A 50 0.40 -11.61 -7.66
N THR A 51 0.08 -10.38 -7.24
CA THR A 51 -1.30 -9.98 -6.92
C THR A 51 -2.23 -10.11 -8.14
N ASP A 52 -1.71 -9.99 -9.36
CA ASP A 52 -2.45 -10.23 -10.60
C ASP A 52 -2.91 -11.70 -10.72
N GLN A 53 -2.05 -12.65 -10.38
CA GLN A 53 -2.32 -14.09 -10.38
C GLN A 53 -3.30 -14.47 -9.26
N ASP A 54 -3.17 -13.86 -8.09
CA ASP A 54 -4.10 -14.03 -6.98
C ASP A 54 -5.50 -13.51 -7.34
N LEU A 55 -5.58 -12.36 -8.00
CA LEU A 55 -6.84 -11.80 -8.50
C LEU A 55 -7.44 -12.67 -9.61
N ALA A 56 -6.62 -13.19 -10.53
CA ALA A 56 -7.06 -14.13 -11.56
C ALA A 56 -7.69 -15.38 -10.94
N THR A 57 -7.03 -15.92 -9.92
CA THR A 57 -7.47 -17.12 -9.21
C THR A 57 -8.74 -16.85 -8.41
N LEU A 58 -8.82 -15.70 -7.73
CA LEU A 58 -10.00 -15.31 -6.95
C LEU A 58 -11.24 -15.10 -7.84
N LEU A 59 -11.07 -14.45 -9.00
CA LEU A 59 -12.15 -14.09 -9.92
C LEU A 59 -12.49 -15.21 -10.92
N SER A 60 -11.65 -16.25 -11.03
CA SER A 60 -11.93 -17.41 -11.86
C SER A 60 -13.16 -18.17 -11.37
N LYS A 61 -13.99 -18.64 -12.30
CA LYS A 61 -15.17 -19.45 -11.98
C LYS A 61 -14.79 -20.85 -11.48
N ASP A 62 -13.69 -21.38 -12.00
CA ASP A 62 -13.26 -22.77 -11.79
C ASP A 62 -12.44 -22.96 -10.52
N THR A 63 -12.04 -21.88 -9.85
CA THR A 63 -11.30 -21.96 -8.59
C THR A 63 -12.20 -22.47 -7.46
N ASP A 64 -11.69 -23.44 -6.71
CA ASP A 64 -12.34 -24.05 -5.55
C ASP A 64 -12.73 -23.03 -4.46
N ALA A 65 -13.81 -23.33 -3.73
CA ALA A 65 -14.34 -22.46 -2.70
C ALA A 65 -13.37 -22.23 -1.53
N LEU A 66 -12.55 -23.24 -1.19
CA LEU A 66 -11.53 -23.14 -0.14
C LEU A 66 -10.43 -22.16 -0.55
N THR A 67 -9.89 -22.31 -1.77
CA THR A 67 -8.84 -21.43 -2.29
C THR A 67 -9.33 -19.99 -2.40
N LYS A 68 -10.57 -19.78 -2.88
CA LYS A 68 -11.18 -18.44 -2.88
C LYS A 68 -11.28 -17.85 -1.48
N LYS A 69 -11.68 -18.65 -0.49
CA LYS A 69 -11.77 -18.19 0.90
C LYS A 69 -10.39 -17.82 1.45
N GLN A 70 -9.36 -18.63 1.20
CA GLN A 70 -7.99 -18.34 1.61
C GLN A 70 -7.46 -17.04 1.00
N LEU A 71 -7.71 -16.80 -0.30
CA LEU A 71 -7.33 -15.55 -0.96
C LEU A 71 -8.08 -14.34 -0.39
N ILE A 72 -9.38 -14.47 -0.11
CA ILE A 72 -10.17 -13.42 0.53
C ILE A 72 -9.62 -13.10 1.91
N ASP A 73 -9.30 -14.13 2.71
CA ASP A 73 -8.79 -13.95 4.06
C ASP A 73 -7.36 -13.36 4.02
N TYR A 74 -6.53 -13.76 3.07
CA TYR A 74 -5.23 -13.14 2.80
C TYR A 74 -5.35 -11.63 2.51
N PHE A 75 -6.22 -11.23 1.58
CA PHE A 75 -6.42 -9.81 1.29
C PHE A 75 -7.03 -9.04 2.47
N LYS A 76 -7.88 -9.68 3.28
CA LYS A 76 -8.38 -9.06 4.51
C LYS A 76 -7.28 -8.86 5.57
N LEU A 77 -6.35 -9.80 5.69
CA LEU A 77 -5.18 -9.66 6.58
C LEU A 77 -4.29 -8.48 6.16
N LEU A 78 -4.19 -8.22 4.87
CA LEU A 78 -3.53 -7.02 4.32
C LEU A 78 -4.35 -5.72 4.50
N GLY A 79 -5.55 -5.79 5.10
CA GLY A 79 -6.40 -4.64 5.40
C GLY A 79 -7.37 -4.25 4.28
N PHE A 80 -7.48 -5.03 3.21
CA PHE A 80 -8.45 -4.78 2.14
C PHE A 80 -9.87 -5.22 2.53
N LYS A 81 -10.87 -4.44 2.12
CA LYS A 81 -12.29 -4.74 2.41
C LYS A 81 -13.03 -5.35 1.23
N ASN A 82 -12.52 -5.16 0.01
CA ASN A 82 -13.12 -5.65 -1.23
C ASN A 82 -12.08 -5.73 -2.35
N VAL A 83 -12.44 -6.46 -3.42
CA VAL A 83 -11.60 -6.66 -4.61
C VAL A 83 -11.28 -5.33 -5.32
N GLY A 84 -12.23 -4.39 -5.35
CA GLY A 84 -12.02 -3.08 -5.97
C GLY A 84 -10.90 -2.28 -5.30
N GLN A 85 -10.75 -2.37 -3.98
CA GLN A 85 -9.64 -1.75 -3.24
C GLN A 85 -8.30 -2.39 -3.60
N VAL A 86 -8.25 -3.73 -3.71
CA VAL A 86 -7.02 -4.44 -4.12
C VAL A 86 -6.59 -3.96 -5.51
N ILE A 87 -7.51 -3.93 -6.49
CA ILE A 87 -7.23 -3.48 -7.85
C ILE A 87 -6.74 -2.03 -7.88
N LYS A 88 -7.40 -1.12 -7.15
CA LYS A 88 -7.00 0.30 -7.08
C LYS A 88 -5.62 0.49 -6.45
N THR A 89 -5.29 -0.31 -5.44
CA THR A 89 -3.96 -0.25 -4.81
C THR A 89 -2.90 -0.87 -5.71
N ALA A 90 -3.19 -1.99 -6.38
CA ALA A 90 -2.31 -2.60 -7.36
C ALA A 90 -1.99 -1.64 -8.52
N GLU A 91 -3.01 -0.96 -9.07
CA GLU A 91 -2.89 0.08 -10.09
C GLU A 91 -1.97 1.23 -9.62
N LYS A 92 -2.18 1.75 -8.41
CA LYS A 92 -1.31 2.80 -7.82
C LYS A 92 0.14 2.36 -7.65
N GLN A 93 0.38 1.06 -7.50
CA GLN A 93 1.69 0.48 -7.29
C GLN A 93 2.35 -0.02 -8.59
N ASN A 94 1.76 0.31 -9.75
CA ASN A 94 2.21 -0.07 -11.10
C ASN A 94 2.19 -1.58 -11.37
N ILE A 95 1.29 -2.32 -10.71
CA ILE A 95 0.99 -3.71 -11.06
C ILE A 95 -0.07 -3.69 -12.18
N ASP A 96 0.17 -4.43 -13.27
CA ASP A 96 -0.79 -4.51 -14.37
C ASP A 96 -2.01 -5.35 -13.98
N VAL A 97 -3.11 -4.66 -13.69
CA VAL A 97 -4.41 -5.25 -13.36
C VAL A 97 -5.48 -4.84 -14.36
N SER A 98 -5.07 -4.45 -15.57
CA SER A 98 -5.96 -3.97 -16.64
C SER A 98 -7.08 -4.95 -16.97
N VAL A 99 -6.76 -6.26 -16.93
CA VAL A 99 -7.72 -7.36 -17.14
C VAL A 99 -8.88 -7.33 -16.14
N PHE A 100 -8.67 -6.77 -14.94
CA PHE A 100 -9.65 -6.76 -13.85
C PHE A 100 -10.40 -5.44 -13.69
N TYR A 101 -10.26 -4.47 -14.59
CA TYR A 101 -10.89 -3.14 -14.46
C TYR A 101 -12.42 -3.18 -14.35
N LYS A 102 -13.07 -4.21 -14.90
CA LYS A 102 -14.51 -4.45 -14.70
C LYS A 102 -14.89 -4.56 -13.21
N TYR A 103 -13.97 -5.04 -12.36
CA TYR A 103 -14.15 -5.24 -10.93
C TYR A 103 -13.60 -4.09 -10.07
N ARG A 104 -13.05 -3.02 -10.68
CA ARG A 104 -12.44 -1.88 -9.99
C ARG A 104 -13.40 -1.17 -9.01
N ASN A 105 -14.68 -1.14 -9.34
CA ASN A 105 -15.73 -0.55 -8.49
C ASN A 105 -16.53 -1.59 -7.70
N HIS A 106 -16.05 -2.83 -7.67
CA HIS A 106 -16.73 -3.91 -6.99
C HIS A 106 -16.64 -3.74 -5.47
N LYS A 107 -17.79 -3.76 -4.79
CA LYS A 107 -17.89 -3.53 -3.34
C LYS A 107 -17.79 -4.82 -2.51
N GLY A 108 -17.77 -5.98 -3.17
CA GLY A 108 -17.68 -7.29 -2.52
C GLY A 108 -16.48 -8.12 -2.97
N TRP A 109 -16.47 -9.39 -2.54
CA TRP A 109 -15.44 -10.39 -2.84
C TRP A 109 -15.82 -11.42 -3.90
N LYS A 110 -17.04 -11.33 -4.45
CA LYS A 110 -17.61 -12.26 -5.43
C LYS A 110 -18.03 -11.54 -6.70
#